data_AF-A0A536TUB9-F1
#
_entry.id   AF-A0A536TUB9-F1
#
_cell.length_a   1.000
_cell.length_b   1.000
_cell.length_c   1.000
_cell.angle_alpha   90.00
_cell.angle_beta   90.00
_cell.angle_gamma   90.00
#
_symmetry.space_group_name_H-M   'P 1'
#
loop_
_entity.id
_entity.type
_entity.pdbx_description
1 polymer ?
#
loop_
_entity_poly.entity_id
_entity_poly.type
_entity_poly.pdbx_seq_one_letter_code
_entity_poly.pdbx_strand_id
1 'polypeptide(L)' 'KGRNPFKDLRVRRAVYQAIDIDAIVSKVLRGQATATGSHFSRLVDGSVAELDRRLPYDPKAARVLLKEAGYP' A
#
# COMPACT_ATOMS: atom_id res chain seq x y z
N LYS A 1 -10.40 -22.75 -13.73
CA LYS A 1 -9.75 -22.05 -12.58
C LYS A 1 -9.08 -20.79 -13.11
N GLY A 2 -9.45 -19.60 -12.60
CA GLY A 2 -8.97 -18.30 -13.12
C GLY A 2 -7.54 -17.96 -12.71
N ARG A 3 -6.88 -17.10 -13.50
CA ARG A 3 -5.53 -16.56 -13.23
C ARG A 3 -5.56 -15.72 -11.95
N ASN A 4 -4.66 -15.97 -11.00
CA ASN A 4 -4.53 -15.13 -9.80
C ASN A 4 -3.99 -13.73 -10.18
N PRO A 5 -4.77 -12.64 -10.03
CA PRO A 5 -4.37 -11.30 -10.42
C PRO A 5 -3.19 -10.77 -9.59
N PHE A 6 -3.07 -11.17 -8.32
CA PHE A 6 -2.01 -10.70 -7.42
C PHE A 6 -0.62 -11.25 -7.74
N LYS A 7 -0.50 -12.21 -8.67
CA LYS A 7 0.81 -12.61 -9.21
C LYS A 7 1.45 -11.48 -10.01
N ASP A 8 0.65 -10.59 -10.61
CA ASP A 8 1.15 -9.41 -11.30
C ASP A 8 1.57 -8.31 -10.30
N LEU A 9 2.79 -7.79 -10.43
CA LEU A 9 3.31 -6.71 -9.59
C LEU A 9 2.47 -5.43 -9.71
N ARG A 10 1.94 -5.15 -10.90
CA ARG A 10 1.12 -3.96 -11.17
C ARG A 10 -0.17 -4.00 -10.37
N VAL A 11 -0.80 -5.17 -10.25
CA VAL A 11 -1.99 -5.36 -9.42
C VAL A 11 -1.67 -5.11 -7.95
N ARG A 12 -0.55 -5.65 -7.44
CA ARG A 12 -0.15 -5.40 -6.04
C ARG A 12 0.13 -3.92 -5.77
N ARG A 13 0.82 -3.24 -6.70
CA ARG A 13 1.07 -1.79 -6.61
C ARG A 13 -0.22 -0.98 -6.69
N ALA A 14 -1.15 -1.34 -7.56
CA ALA A 14 -2.44 -0.67 -7.68
C ALA A 14 -3.24 -0.76 -6.38
N VAL A 15 -3.35 -1.95 -5.79
CA VAL A 15 -4.02 -2.15 -4.51
C VAL A 15 -3.35 -1.33 -3.41
N TYR A 16 -2.02 -1.31 -3.37
CA TYR A 16 -1.28 -0.51 -2.40
C TYR A 16 -1.62 0.99 -2.51
N GLN A 17 -1.56 1.56 -3.73
CA GLN A 17 -1.81 2.99 -3.97
C GLN A 17 -3.30 3.36 -3.87
N ALA A 18 -4.21 2.38 -3.86
CA ALA A 18 -5.64 2.59 -3.63
C ALA A 18 -6.01 2.65 -2.14
N ILE A 19 -5.08 2.38 -1.22
CA ILE A 19 -5.32 2.41 0.22
C ILE A 19 -4.97 3.78 0.78
N ASP A 20 -5.98 4.49 1.28
CA ASP A 20 -5.78 5.70 2.08
C ASP A 20 -5.37 5.31 3.51
N ILE A 21 -4.07 5.27 3.75
CA ILE A 21 -3.53 4.87 5.05
C ILE A 21 -3.81 5.91 6.15
N ASP A 22 -3.90 7.19 5.78
CA ASP A 22 -4.11 8.28 6.73
C ASP A 22 -5.57 8.32 7.18
N ALA A 23 -6.52 8.00 6.29
CA ALA A 23 -7.91 7.76 6.66
C ALA A 23 -8.04 6.58 7.63
N ILE A 24 -7.31 5.48 7.39
CA ILE A 24 -7.30 4.33 8.32
C ILE A 24 -6.76 4.74 9.69
N VAL A 25 -5.61 5.43 9.73
CA VAL A 25 -5.01 5.89 10.98
C VAL A 25 -5.96 6.82 11.74
N SER A 26 -6.56 7.79 11.07
CA SER A 26 -7.41 8.80 11.72
C SER A 26 -8.78 8.26 12.14
N LYS A 27 -9.45 7.45 11.30
CA LYS A 27 -10.84 7.04 11.52
C LYS A 27 -10.96 5.69 12.23
N VAL A 28 -10.13 4.72 11.87
CA VAL A 28 -10.20 3.36 12.44
C VAL A 28 -9.33 3.27 13.68
N LEU A 29 -8.08 3.74 13.58
CA LEU A 29 -7.08 3.64 14.66
C LEU A 29 -7.07 4.87 15.58
N ARG A 30 -7.93 5.86 15.34
CA ARG A 30 -8.13 7.05 16.20
C ARG A 30 -6.84 7.83 16.47
N GLY A 31 -5.93 7.87 15.49
CA GLY A 31 -4.65 8.56 15.59
C GLY A 31 -3.61 7.86 16.47
N GLN A 32 -3.87 6.64 16.94
CA GLN A 32 -2.97 5.89 17.83
C GLN A 32 -1.96 4.99 17.09
N ALA A 33 -1.81 5.19 15.79
CA ALA A 33 -0.89 4.42 14.95
C ALA A 33 -0.10 5.36 14.04
N THR A 34 1.06 4.90 13.59
CA THR A 34 1.84 5.59 12.56
C THR A 34 1.89 4.75 11.31
N ALA A 35 1.65 5.36 10.14
CA ALA A 35 1.80 4.70 8.87
C ALA A 35 3.26 4.23 8.64
N THR A 36 3.42 3.04 8.08
CA THR A 36 4.71 2.43 7.74
C THR A 36 4.63 1.69 6.40
N GLY A 37 5.75 1.67 5.68
CA GLY A 37 6.02 0.81 4.53
C GLY A 37 6.79 -0.47 4.88
N SER A 38 7.25 -0.60 6.13
CA SER A 38 8.04 -1.72 6.64
C SER A 38 7.15 -2.79 7.29
N HIS A 39 7.71 -4.00 7.42
CA HIS A 39 7.12 -5.10 8.20
C HIS A 39 7.47 -5.02 9.68
N PHE A 40 8.52 -4.27 10.03
CA PHE A 40 8.98 -4.09 11.40
C PHE A 40 8.60 -2.72 11.93
N SER A 41 8.29 -2.65 13.23
CA SER A 41 8.14 -1.38 13.92
C SER A 41 9.47 -0.62 13.94
N ARG A 42 9.40 0.70 13.85
CA ARG A 42 10.55 1.61 14.06
C ARG A 42 11.21 1.46 15.43
N LEU A 43 10.50 0.87 16.38
CA LEU A 43 10.99 0.62 17.74
C LEU A 43 11.84 -0.66 17.84
N VAL A 44 11.93 -1.45 16.77
CA VAL A 44 12.78 -2.65 16.72
C VAL A 44 14.18 -2.25 16.28
N ASP A 45 15.19 -2.75 16.99
CA ASP A 45 16.59 -2.57 16.62
C ASP A 45 16.86 -3.12 15.23
N GLY A 46 17.59 -2.33 14.43
CA GLY A 46 17.84 -2.64 13.01
C GLY A 46 16.71 -2.24 12.06
N SER A 47 15.70 -1.50 12.53
CA SER A 47 14.75 -0.85 11.62
C SER A 47 15.45 0.18 10.71
N VAL A 48 15.07 0.19 9.44
CA VAL A 48 15.64 1.07 8.41
C VAL A 48 14.58 2.10 8.03
N ALA A 49 14.80 3.37 8.39
CA ALA A 49 13.81 4.44 8.26
C ALA A 49 13.34 4.65 6.81
N GLU A 50 14.20 4.39 5.83
CA GLU A 50 13.87 4.50 4.41
C GLU A 50 12.79 3.50 3.99
N LEU A 51 12.75 2.32 4.61
CA LEU A 51 11.75 1.29 4.32
C LEU A 51 10.36 1.64 4.85
N ASP A 52 10.25 2.60 5.77
CA ASP A 52 8.95 3.09 6.20
C ASP A 52 8.24 3.94 5.16
N ARG A 53 8.95 4.40 4.12
CA ARG A 53 8.35 5.23 3.08
C ARG A 53 7.34 4.40 2.28
N ARG A 54 6.07 4.81 2.37
CA ARG A 54 4.99 4.23 1.58
C ARG A 54 4.95 4.82 0.18
N LEU A 55 4.43 4.05 -0.78
CA LEU A 55 3.93 4.65 -2.02
C LEU A 55 2.75 5.59 -1.68
N PRO A 56 2.57 6.68 -2.45
CA PRO A 56 1.49 7.62 -2.19
C PRO A 56 0.11 6.96 -2.39
N TYR A 57 -0.88 7.43 -1.64
CA TYR A 57 -2.29 7.18 -1.95
C TYR A 57 -2.64 7.92 -3.25
N ASP A 58 -2.78 7.17 -4.33
CA ASP A 58 -3.11 7.68 -5.66
C ASP A 58 -4.07 6.71 -6.38
N PRO A 59 -5.39 6.89 -6.18
CA PRO A 59 -6.42 6.11 -6.87
C PRO A 59 -6.40 6.26 -8.39
N LYS A 60 -5.83 7.35 -8.94
CA LYS A 60 -5.74 7.54 -10.39
C LYS A 60 -4.62 6.66 -10.95
N ALA A 61 -3.44 6.70 -10.35
CA ALA A 61 -2.33 5.80 -10.71
C ALA A 61 -2.71 4.33 -10.52
N ALA A 62 -3.42 3.99 -9.45
CA ALA A 62 -3.92 2.63 -9.22
C ALA A 62 -4.80 2.11 -10.38
N ARG A 63 -5.72 2.94 -10.89
CA ARG A 63 -6.58 2.58 -12.03
C ARG A 63 -5.78 2.37 -13.31
N VAL A 64 -4.75 3.19 -13.56
CA VAL A 64 -3.85 3.01 -14.70
C VAL A 64 -3.12 1.66 -14.62
N LEU A 65 -2.56 1.33 -13.47
CA LEU A 65 -1.87 0.05 -13.23
C LEU A 65 -2.79 -1.17 -13.41
N LEU A 66 -4.05 -1.08 -12.97
CA LEU A 66 -5.04 -2.14 -13.19
C LEU A 66 -5.35 -2.30 -14.69
N LYS A 67 -5.58 -1.20 -15.40
CA LYS A 67 -5.84 -1.22 -16.85
C LYS A 67 -4.68 -1.85 -17.61
N GLU A 68 -3.44 -1.48 -17.29
CA GLU A 68 -2.23 -2.07 -17.87
C GLU A 68 -2.12 -3.58 -17.58
N ALA A 69 -2.63 -4.03 -16.43
CA ALA A 69 -2.67 -5.43 -16.04
C ALA A 69 -3.84 -6.23 -16.68
N GLY A 70 -4.70 -5.56 -17.45
CA GLY A 70 -5.86 -6.15 -18.11
C GLY A 70 -7.12 -6.19 -17.24
N TYR A 71 -7.20 -5.32 -16.22
CA TYR A 71 -8.36 -5.17 -15.34
C TYR A 71 -8.92 -3.74 -15.49
N PRO A 72 -10.09 -3.55 -16.12
CA PRO A 72 -10.67 -2.22 -16.34
C PRO A 72 -11.17 -1.56 -15.04
#